data_AF-A0A2W2CQ81-F1
#
_entry.id   AF-A0A2W2CQ81-F1
#
_cell.length_a   1.000
_cell.length_b   1.000
_cell.length_c   1.000
_cell.angle_alpha   90.00
_cell.angle_beta   90.00
_cell.angle_gamma   90.00
#
_symmetry.space_group_name_H-M   'P 1'
#
loop_
_entity.id
_entity.type
_entity.pdbx_description
1 polymer ?
#
loop_
_entity_poly.entity_id
_entity_poly.type
_entity_poly.pdbx_seq_one_letter_code
_entity_poly.pdbx_strand_id
1 'polypeptide(L)'
;MGVRETRRITGEYVLTGEDVASGRSFEAAVASVSFPADIHEPAGTGQVGFRVGSGPVKRSSYEIPYRALIPRDIDQLVMAGRCISGTFEAHASYRVKGPCMAMGQAAGLAASLSASSGVAPRDLAIGDLRGGLLGQNVKLDTDSADVRDWRWETVESDPTYRPDRGRTRQSSAYHGPG
;
A
#
# COMPACT_ATOMS: atom_id res chain seq x y z
N MET A 1 22.26 10.83 4.03
CA MET A 1 21.86 9.46 4.43
C MET A 1 20.71 9.58 5.42
N GLY A 2 19.46 9.45 4.95
CA GLY A 2 18.30 9.49 5.83
C GLY A 2 17.94 8.07 6.27
N VAL A 3 17.75 7.85 7.57
CA VAL A 3 17.20 6.60 8.10
C VAL A 3 15.81 6.41 7.49
N ARG A 4 15.68 5.49 6.53
CA ARG A 4 14.41 5.21 5.82
C ARG A 4 13.50 4.25 6.59
N GLU A 5 13.96 3.78 7.75
CA GLU A 5 13.26 2.82 8.60
C GLU A 5 13.51 3.05 10.09
N THR A 6 12.43 3.12 10.87
CA THR A 6 12.43 3.23 12.33
C THR A 6 11.63 2.08 12.94
N ARG A 7 11.51 2.03 14.27
CA ARG A 7 10.64 1.07 14.96
C ARG A 7 9.21 1.14 14.40
N ARG A 8 8.56 -0.02 14.24
CA ARG A 8 7.16 -0.14 13.81
C ARG A 8 6.31 -0.68 14.94
N ILE A 9 5.04 -0.31 14.95
CA ILE A 9 4.05 -0.84 15.89
C ILE A 9 3.60 -2.21 15.38
N THR A 10 3.60 -3.20 16.28
CA THR A 10 3.03 -4.51 15.99
C THR A 10 1.52 -4.43 16.10
N GLY A 11 0.83 -4.75 15.01
CA GLY A 11 -0.61 -4.82 14.98
C GLY A 11 -1.12 -6.23 15.30
N GLU A 12 -2.44 -6.37 15.30
CA GLU A 12 -3.11 -7.67 15.35
C GLU A 12 -2.81 -8.51 14.11
N TYR A 13 -2.47 -7.87 13.00
CA TYR A 13 -1.94 -8.50 11.81
C TYR A 13 -0.70 -7.79 11.30
N VAL A 14 0.33 -8.55 10.92
CA VAL A 14 1.53 -8.02 10.28
C VAL A 14 1.43 -8.35 8.79
N LEU A 15 1.26 -7.34 7.95
CA LEU A 15 1.22 -7.54 6.50
C LEU A 15 2.60 -7.97 5.98
N THR A 16 2.65 -9.09 5.26
CA THR A 16 3.91 -9.71 4.81
C THR A 16 4.20 -9.42 3.34
N GLY A 17 5.47 -9.53 2.94
CA GLY A 17 5.83 -9.54 1.52
C GLY A 17 5.15 -10.67 0.75
N GLU A 18 4.88 -11.81 1.39
CA GLU A 18 4.13 -12.92 0.80
C GLU A 18 2.66 -12.55 0.53
N ASP A 19 2.02 -11.81 1.45
CA ASP A 19 0.65 -11.31 1.22
C ASP A 19 0.60 -10.39 -0.02
N VAL A 20 1.63 -9.56 -0.20
CA VAL A 20 1.77 -8.71 -1.39
C VAL A 20 2.05 -9.54 -2.64
N ALA A 21 2.98 -10.50 -2.57
CA ALA A 21 3.38 -11.33 -3.71
C ALA A 21 2.26 -12.26 -4.17
N SER A 22 1.44 -12.76 -3.26
CA SER A 22 0.28 -13.61 -3.55
C SER A 22 -0.97 -12.80 -3.95
N GLY A 23 -0.94 -11.47 -3.80
CA GLY A 23 -2.11 -10.63 -4.05
C GLY A 23 -3.23 -10.95 -3.06
N ARG A 24 -2.95 -11.12 -1.76
CA ARG A 24 -3.89 -11.67 -0.78
C ARG A 24 -5.14 -10.79 -0.56
N SER A 25 -6.27 -11.46 -0.31
CA SER A 25 -7.54 -10.82 0.11
C SER A 25 -7.86 -11.16 1.56
N PHE A 26 -8.66 -10.31 2.18
CA PHE A 26 -9.06 -10.39 3.55
C PHE A 26 -10.54 -10.05 3.70
N GLU A 27 -11.25 -10.86 4.50
CA GLU A 27 -12.65 -10.62 4.84
C GLU A 27 -12.88 -9.23 5.47
N ALA A 28 -11.91 -8.74 6.24
CA ALA A 28 -11.91 -7.43 6.87
C ALA A 28 -11.01 -6.41 6.16
N ALA A 29 -10.94 -6.43 4.83
CA ALA A 29 -10.16 -5.47 4.06
C ALA A 29 -10.73 -4.05 4.15
N VAL A 30 -9.83 -3.06 4.23
CA VAL A 30 -10.16 -1.63 4.31
C VAL A 30 -9.49 -0.79 3.23
N ALA A 31 -8.55 -1.37 2.49
CA ALA A 31 -7.93 -0.77 1.31
C ALA A 31 -7.46 -1.84 0.33
N SER A 32 -7.45 -1.51 -0.96
CA SER A 32 -6.83 -2.31 -2.03
C SER A 32 -5.61 -1.58 -2.58
N VAL A 33 -4.55 -2.33 -2.88
CA VAL A 33 -3.26 -1.81 -3.34
C VAL A 33 -2.75 -2.62 -4.52
N SER A 34 -2.50 -1.94 -5.64
CA SER A 34 -1.90 -2.52 -6.86
C SER A 34 -0.46 -2.08 -7.10
N PHE A 35 0.14 -1.33 -6.15
CA PHE A 35 1.49 -0.81 -6.30
C PHE A 35 2.53 -1.95 -6.11
N PRO A 36 3.50 -2.14 -7.03
CA PRO A 36 4.54 -3.15 -6.86
C PRO A 36 5.44 -2.81 -5.66
N ALA A 37 6.06 -3.81 -5.04
CA ALA A 37 7.02 -3.56 -3.96
C ALA A 37 8.30 -2.93 -4.54
N ASP A 38 8.65 -1.74 -4.07
CA ASP A 38 9.84 -0.98 -4.50
C ASP A 38 10.90 -0.94 -3.39
N ILE A 39 11.78 -1.94 -3.38
CA ILE A 39 12.86 -2.10 -2.39
C ILE A 39 14.17 -1.58 -3.00
N HIS A 40 14.78 -0.62 -2.32
CA HIS A 40 16.05 -0.04 -2.73
C HIS A 40 17.18 -0.74 -1.99
N GLU A 41 18.18 -1.26 -2.70
CA GLU A 41 19.33 -1.89 -2.07
C GLU A 41 20.17 -0.86 -1.28
N PRO A 42 20.52 -1.15 -0.01
CA PRO A 42 21.34 -0.23 0.79
C PRO A 42 22.79 -0.08 0.30
N ALA A 43 23.30 -1.02 -0.51
CA ALA A 43 24.73 -1.12 -0.87
C ALA A 43 25.04 -1.01 -2.38
N GLY A 44 24.05 -0.72 -3.23
CA GLY A 44 24.22 -0.72 -4.69
C GLY A 44 23.27 0.24 -5.44
N THR A 45 23.42 0.31 -6.77
CA THR A 45 22.56 1.10 -7.68
C THR A 45 21.29 0.35 -8.13
N GLY A 46 21.01 -0.84 -7.58
CA GLY A 46 19.90 -1.72 -7.98
C GLY A 46 18.57 -1.44 -7.25
N GLN A 47 17.47 -1.59 -7.99
CA GLN A 47 16.12 -1.77 -7.43
C GLN A 47 15.80 -3.27 -7.45
N VAL A 48 15.48 -3.83 -6.29
CA VAL A 48 14.88 -5.16 -6.17
C VAL A 48 13.42 -4.97 -5.82
N GLY A 49 12.52 -5.61 -6.55
CA GLY A 49 11.09 -5.44 -6.34
C GLY A 49 10.36 -6.65 -6.87
N PHE A 50 9.22 -6.97 -6.26
CA PHE A 50 8.34 -8.02 -6.74
C PHE A 50 6.98 -7.43 -7.07
N ARG A 51 6.38 -7.95 -8.15
CA ARG A 51 5.04 -7.53 -8.56
C ARG A 51 4.01 -8.19 -7.66
N VAL A 52 2.92 -7.49 -7.44
CA VAL A 52 1.72 -8.07 -6.85
C VAL A 52 1.24 -9.23 -7.73
N GLY A 53 0.83 -10.34 -7.11
CA GLY A 53 0.35 -11.53 -7.82
C GLY A 53 1.42 -12.27 -8.62
N SER A 54 2.69 -12.19 -8.21
CA SER A 54 3.78 -13.03 -8.74
C SER A 54 3.68 -14.49 -8.26
N GLY A 55 2.78 -14.79 -7.32
CA GLY A 55 2.46 -16.14 -6.85
C GLY A 55 1.54 -16.93 -7.81
N PRO A 56 1.08 -18.13 -7.40
CA PRO A 56 0.26 -19.01 -8.24
C PRO A 56 -1.10 -18.41 -8.60
N VAL A 57 -1.61 -17.47 -7.80
CA VAL A 57 -2.84 -16.73 -8.08
C VAL A 57 -2.46 -15.37 -8.68
N LYS A 58 -2.84 -15.15 -9.94
CA LYS A 58 -2.57 -13.89 -10.64
C LYS A 58 -3.63 -12.85 -10.28
N ARG A 59 -3.35 -12.03 -9.28
CA ARG A 59 -4.09 -10.80 -8.99
C ARG A 59 -3.23 -9.57 -9.19
N SER A 60 -3.86 -8.50 -9.65
CA SER A 60 -3.22 -7.21 -9.88
C SER A 60 -3.20 -6.32 -8.63
N SER A 61 -3.79 -6.77 -7.53
CA SER A 61 -3.85 -6.07 -6.24
C SER A 61 -3.78 -7.04 -5.05
N TYR A 62 -3.43 -6.50 -3.88
CA TYR A 62 -3.60 -7.12 -2.57
C TYR A 62 -4.40 -6.17 -1.67
N GLU A 63 -4.93 -6.70 -0.59
CA GLU A 63 -5.74 -5.95 0.36
C GLU A 63 -4.99 -5.67 1.67
N ILE A 64 -5.31 -4.55 2.31
CA ILE A 64 -4.87 -4.23 3.66
C ILE A 64 -6.01 -4.60 4.62
N PRO A 65 -5.81 -5.55 5.54
CA PRO A 65 -6.83 -5.90 6.52
C PRO A 65 -6.90 -4.84 7.64
N TYR A 66 -8.09 -4.61 8.18
CA TYR A 66 -8.31 -3.67 9.29
C TYR A 66 -7.41 -3.95 10.50
N ARG A 67 -7.20 -5.22 10.83
CA ARG A 67 -6.27 -5.68 11.89
C ARG A 67 -4.81 -5.24 11.70
N ALA A 68 -4.38 -4.85 10.50
CA ALA A 68 -3.05 -4.24 10.32
C ALA A 68 -2.99 -2.78 10.81
N LEU A 69 -4.14 -2.13 10.94
CA LEU A 69 -4.30 -0.78 11.49
C LEU A 69 -4.49 -0.80 13.02
N ILE A 70 -4.80 -1.94 13.63
CA ILE A 70 -5.05 -2.05 15.07
C ILE A 70 -3.78 -2.48 15.81
N PRO A 71 -3.22 -1.65 16.70
CA PRO A 71 -2.09 -2.04 17.55
C PRO A 71 -2.44 -3.23 18.44
N ARG A 72 -1.49 -4.14 18.63
CA ARG A 72 -1.69 -5.28 19.53
C ARG A 72 -1.84 -4.84 20.98
N ASP A 73 -0.95 -3.96 21.43
CA ASP A 73 -0.72 -3.68 22.85
C ASP A 73 -1.27 -2.32 23.32
N ILE A 74 -1.94 -1.58 22.43
CA ILE A 74 -2.47 -0.23 22.73
C ILE A 74 -3.95 -0.19 22.35
N ASP A 75 -4.81 0.01 23.34
CA ASP A 75 -6.24 0.20 23.12
C ASP A 75 -6.58 1.63 22.70
N GLN A 76 -7.78 1.81 22.14
CA GLN A 76 -8.31 3.11 21.70
C GLN A 76 -7.46 3.83 20.63
N LEU A 77 -6.56 3.10 19.95
CA LEU A 77 -5.69 3.63 18.90
C LEU A 77 -5.95 2.93 17.57
N VAL A 78 -6.05 3.71 16.49
CA VAL A 78 -6.08 3.21 15.11
C VAL A 78 -4.94 3.85 14.34
N MET A 79 -4.14 3.03 13.67
CA MET A 79 -3.01 3.45 12.84
C MET A 79 -3.46 3.71 11.41
N ALA A 80 -2.72 4.55 10.69
CA ALA A 80 -2.95 4.79 9.27
C ALA A 80 -1.64 5.14 8.54
N GLY A 81 -1.53 4.68 7.29
CA GLY A 81 -0.38 4.99 6.45
C GLY A 81 0.90 4.26 6.89
N ARG A 82 2.03 4.97 6.97
CA ARG A 82 3.35 4.35 7.15
C ARG A 82 3.56 3.63 8.47
N CYS A 83 2.74 3.91 9.49
CA CYS A 83 2.86 3.31 10.82
C CYS A 83 2.07 2.01 10.99
N ILE A 84 1.26 1.60 10.01
CA ILE A 84 0.53 0.33 10.09
C ILE A 84 1.50 -0.86 10.13
N SER A 85 1.02 -1.99 10.65
CA SER A 85 1.86 -3.13 10.90
C SER A 85 2.15 -3.94 9.64
N GLY A 86 3.42 -4.03 9.29
CA GLY A 86 3.89 -4.76 8.13
C GLY A 86 5.40 -4.99 8.16
N THR A 87 5.80 -6.03 7.44
CA THR A 87 7.20 -6.34 7.12
C THR A 87 7.85 -5.26 6.26
N PHE A 88 9.17 -5.28 6.16
CA PHE A 88 9.92 -4.33 5.33
C PHE A 88 9.47 -4.38 3.86
N GLU A 89 9.30 -5.59 3.36
CA GLU A 89 8.90 -5.90 1.98
C GLU A 89 7.49 -5.39 1.68
N ALA A 90 6.53 -5.61 2.58
CA ALA A 90 5.19 -5.09 2.43
C ALA A 90 5.17 -3.56 2.47
N HIS A 91 5.94 -2.96 3.39
CA HIS A 91 6.07 -1.51 3.53
C HIS A 91 6.60 -0.85 2.25
N ALA A 92 7.42 -1.56 1.49
CA ALA A 92 7.90 -1.13 0.19
C ALA A 92 6.82 -0.96 -0.89
N SER A 93 5.64 -1.53 -0.68
CA SER A 93 4.49 -1.36 -1.55
C SER A 93 3.47 -0.35 -1.00
N TYR A 94 2.95 -0.55 0.22
CA TYR A 94 1.80 0.25 0.70
C TYR A 94 2.14 1.67 1.18
N ARG A 95 3.41 2.04 1.33
CA ARG A 95 3.80 3.37 1.85
C ARG A 95 3.56 4.54 0.88
N VAL A 96 3.01 4.28 -0.31
CA VAL A 96 2.72 5.31 -1.32
C VAL A 96 1.42 6.08 -1.03
N LYS A 97 1.22 7.20 -1.70
CA LYS A 97 0.13 8.17 -1.39
C LYS A 97 -1.26 7.53 -1.42
N GLY A 98 -1.57 6.76 -2.46
CA GLY A 98 -2.89 6.14 -2.66
C GLY A 98 -3.33 5.28 -1.47
N PRO A 99 -2.59 4.22 -1.12
CA PRO A 99 -2.90 3.38 0.04
C PRO A 99 -2.90 4.16 1.36
N CYS A 100 -2.01 5.14 1.55
CA CYS A 100 -2.01 5.99 2.75
C CYS A 100 -3.31 6.78 2.90
N MET A 101 -3.85 7.32 1.80
CA MET A 101 -5.15 8.02 1.83
C MET A 101 -6.30 7.06 2.13
N ALA A 102 -6.33 5.88 1.49
CA ALA A 102 -7.35 4.87 1.74
C ALA A 102 -7.35 4.39 3.20
N MET A 103 -6.17 4.09 3.74
CA MET A 103 -6.00 3.76 5.16
C MET A 103 -6.42 4.90 6.08
N GLY A 104 -6.12 6.16 5.72
CA GLY A 104 -6.54 7.33 6.50
C GLY A 104 -8.06 7.47 6.57
N GLN A 105 -8.75 7.25 5.45
CA GLN A 105 -10.21 7.25 5.40
C GLN A 105 -10.81 6.13 6.26
N ALA A 106 -10.28 4.91 6.14
CA ALA A 106 -10.69 3.79 6.97
C ALA A 106 -10.46 4.02 8.46
N ALA A 107 -9.28 4.51 8.85
CA ALA A 107 -8.97 4.80 10.24
C ALA A 107 -9.86 5.91 10.82
N GLY A 108 -10.12 6.97 10.05
CA GLY A 108 -10.99 8.06 10.48
C GLY A 108 -12.44 7.60 10.68
N LEU A 109 -12.97 6.81 9.75
CA LEU A 109 -14.31 6.23 9.89
C LEU A 109 -14.38 5.26 11.08
N ALA A 110 -13.39 4.39 11.23
CA ALA A 110 -13.32 3.46 12.36
C ALA A 110 -13.29 4.20 13.70
N ALA A 111 -12.49 5.26 13.83
CA ALA A 111 -12.44 6.09 15.02
C ALA A 111 -13.78 6.77 15.29
N SER A 112 -14.45 7.30 14.26
CA SER A 112 -15.79 7.91 14.38
C SER A 112 -16.84 6.92 14.86
N LEU A 113 -16.91 5.73 14.24
CA LEU A 113 -17.84 4.67 14.63
C LEU A 113 -17.57 4.20 16.06
N SER A 114 -16.31 3.97 16.42
CA SER A 114 -15.88 3.59 17.76
C SER A 114 -16.32 4.62 18.81
N ALA A 115 -16.04 5.91 18.56
CA ALA A 115 -16.42 6.99 19.46
C ALA A 115 -17.94 7.13 19.62
N SER A 116 -18.70 6.99 18.52
CA SER A 116 -20.16 7.13 18.53
C SER A 116 -20.91 5.95 19.17
N SER A 117 -20.35 4.74 19.10
CA SER A 117 -20.94 3.52 19.64
C SER A 117 -20.41 3.14 21.02
N GLY A 118 -19.36 3.81 21.50
CA GLY A 118 -18.70 3.47 22.77
C GLY A 118 -17.95 2.14 22.73
N VAL A 119 -17.57 1.68 21.54
CA VAL A 119 -16.85 0.41 21.32
C VAL A 119 -15.39 0.70 21.03
N ALA A 120 -14.47 -0.13 21.51
CA ALA A 120 -13.05 0.02 21.20
C ALA A 120 -12.80 -0.26 19.72
N PRO A 121 -11.82 0.39 19.06
CA PRO A 121 -11.57 0.15 17.64
C PRO A 121 -11.27 -1.30 17.27
N ARG A 122 -10.68 -2.08 18.18
CA ARG A 122 -10.44 -3.53 18.02
C ARG A 122 -11.72 -4.36 18.01
N ASP A 123 -12.77 -3.89 18.69
CA ASP A 123 -14.04 -4.59 18.88
C ASP A 123 -15.11 -4.10 17.89
N LEU A 124 -14.73 -3.18 16.98
CA LEU A 124 -15.64 -2.62 16.00
C LEU A 124 -16.14 -3.70 15.04
N ALA A 125 -17.46 -3.75 14.84
CA ALA A 125 -18.06 -4.63 13.86
C ALA A 125 -17.57 -4.28 12.45
N ILE A 126 -16.85 -5.22 11.82
CA ILE A 126 -16.29 -5.04 10.48
C ILE A 126 -17.37 -4.71 9.44
N GLY A 127 -18.58 -5.24 9.61
CA GLY A 127 -19.73 -4.94 8.74
C GLY A 127 -20.07 -3.44 8.71
N ASP A 128 -20.06 -2.77 9.86
CA ASP A 128 -20.37 -1.34 9.96
C ASP A 128 -19.29 -0.49 9.31
N LEU A 129 -18.01 -0.85 9.56
CA LEU A 129 -16.88 -0.17 8.93
C LEU A 129 -16.90 -0.33 7.41
N ARG A 130 -17.08 -1.56 6.90
CA ARG A 130 -17.15 -1.82 5.46
C ARG A 130 -18.37 -1.15 4.83
N GLY A 131 -19.53 -1.21 5.49
CA GLY A 131 -20.74 -0.53 5.05
C GLY A 131 -20.55 0.97 4.93
N GLY A 132 -19.91 1.61 5.92
CA GLY A 132 -19.59 3.03 5.86
C GLY A 132 -18.57 3.39 4.78
N LEU A 133 -17.54 2.56 4.55
CA LEU A 133 -16.59 2.75 3.46
C LEU A 133 -17.26 2.65 2.08
N LEU A 134 -18.09 1.63 1.88
CA LEU A 134 -18.86 1.45 0.64
C LEU A 134 -19.85 2.61 0.43
N GLY A 135 -20.51 3.08 1.49
CA GLY A 135 -21.38 4.25 1.45
C GLY A 135 -20.65 5.55 1.07
N GLN A 136 -19.34 5.63 1.32
CA GLN A 136 -18.45 6.71 0.88
C GLN A 136 -17.84 6.47 -0.51
N ASN A 137 -18.30 5.45 -1.24
CA ASN A 137 -17.79 5.03 -2.56
C ASN A 137 -16.33 4.55 -2.56
N VAL A 138 -15.85 4.02 -1.43
CA VAL A 138 -14.52 3.38 -1.38
C VAL A 138 -14.58 2.03 -2.08
N LYS A 139 -13.68 1.81 -3.04
CA LYS A 139 -13.53 0.52 -3.72
C LYS A 139 -12.71 -0.43 -2.83
N LEU A 140 -13.39 -1.42 -2.24
CA LEU A 140 -12.77 -2.43 -1.37
C LEU A 140 -12.45 -3.74 -2.09
N ASP A 141 -13.01 -3.95 -3.27
CA ASP A 141 -12.75 -5.10 -4.13
C ASP A 141 -12.15 -4.59 -5.46
N THR A 142 -11.09 -5.23 -5.91
CA THR A 142 -10.47 -4.96 -7.22
C THR A 142 -10.18 -6.26 -7.96
N ASP A 143 -11.11 -7.22 -7.93
CA ASP A 143 -11.11 -8.36 -8.87
C ASP A 143 -11.63 -7.99 -10.28
N SER A 144 -11.82 -6.70 -10.57
CA SER A 144 -12.04 -6.28 -11.96
C SER A 144 -10.73 -6.35 -12.73
N ALA A 145 -10.73 -7.12 -13.81
CA ALA A 145 -9.71 -7.22 -14.88
C ALA A 145 -9.35 -5.88 -15.58
N ASP A 146 -9.53 -4.76 -14.89
CA ASP A 146 -9.46 -3.37 -15.33
C ASP A 146 -8.31 -2.60 -14.67
N VAL A 147 -7.27 -3.31 -14.20
CA VAL A 147 -5.96 -2.67 -14.09
C VAL A 147 -5.47 -2.53 -15.52
N ARG A 148 -5.79 -1.38 -16.13
CA ARG A 148 -5.12 -0.89 -17.34
C ARG A 148 -3.66 -1.33 -17.28
N ASP A 149 -3.20 -2.03 -18.30
CA ASP A 149 -1.82 -2.45 -18.48
C ASP A 149 -0.94 -1.20 -18.36
N TRP A 150 -0.51 -0.86 -17.14
CA TRP A 150 0.42 0.23 -16.87
C TRP A 150 1.79 -0.26 -17.32
N ARG A 151 1.97 -0.35 -18.64
CA ARG A 151 3.29 -0.31 -19.24
C ARG A 151 3.85 1.05 -18.86
N TRP A 152 5.01 1.05 -18.21
CA TRP A 152 5.87 2.21 -18.26
C TRP A 152 6.17 2.40 -19.76
N GLU A 153 5.53 3.36 -20.39
CA GLU A 153 6.13 3.94 -21.59
C GLU A 153 7.01 5.06 -21.05
N THR A 154 8.31 4.96 -21.36
CA THR A 154 9.29 6.02 -21.11
C THR A 154 8.66 7.36 -21.50
N VAL A 155 8.72 8.35 -20.62
CA VAL A 155 8.10 9.69 -20.77
C VAL A 155 8.53 10.42 -22.08
N GLU A 156 9.47 9.85 -22.83
CA GLU A 156 9.92 10.31 -24.15
C GLU A 156 8.97 9.95 -25.31
N SER A 157 8.00 9.04 -25.17
CA SER A 157 7.10 8.65 -26.27
C SER A 157 5.73 9.30 -26.26
N ASP A 158 5.41 10.15 -25.28
CA ASP A 158 4.15 10.91 -25.25
C ASP A 158 4.24 12.11 -26.22
N PRO A 159 3.48 12.12 -27.34
CA PRO A 159 3.51 13.19 -28.34
C PRO A 159 2.99 14.54 -27.79
N THR A 160 2.40 14.54 -26.59
CA THR A 160 1.92 15.75 -25.91
C THR A 160 2.93 16.34 -24.91
N TYR A 161 4.01 15.61 -24.60
CA TYR A 161 5.04 16.07 -23.69
C TYR A 161 5.90 17.16 -24.31
N ARG A 162 5.82 18.38 -23.76
CA ARG A 162 6.71 19.49 -24.10
C ARG A 162 7.74 19.66 -22.97
N PRO A 163 9.01 19.26 -23.15
CA PRO A 163 10.02 19.51 -22.14
C PRO A 163 10.28 21.02 -21.99
N ASP A 164 10.28 21.49 -20.74
CA ASP A 164 10.86 22.77 -20.35
C ASP A 164 12.33 22.80 -20.79
N ARG A 165 12.67 23.71 -21.72
CA ARG A 165 14.04 24.01 -22.12
C ARG A 165 14.74 24.74 -20.98
N GLY A 166 15.20 24.01 -19.96
CA GLY A 166 15.69 24.71 -18.79
C GLY A 166 16.44 23.94 -17.73
N ARG A 167 16.94 22.71 -17.94
CA ARG A 167 17.92 22.11 -17.02
C ARG A 167 18.64 20.91 -17.62
N THR A 168 19.83 21.14 -18.12
CA THR A 168 20.84 20.12 -18.40
C THR A 168 21.20 19.40 -17.09
N ARG A 169 20.99 18.09 -17.01
CA ARG A 169 21.81 17.21 -16.17
C ARG A 169 22.17 15.95 -16.95
N GLN A 170 23.46 15.65 -16.87
CA GLN A 170 24.22 14.67 -17.63
C GLN A 170 23.60 13.27 -17.59
N SER A 171 23.51 12.65 -18.76
CA SER A 171 23.42 11.21 -18.91
C SER A 171 24.78 10.58 -18.54
N SER A 172 24.76 9.59 -17.65
CA SER A 172 25.85 8.62 -17.54
C SER A 172 25.24 7.26 -17.84
N ALA A 173 25.59 6.74 -19.01
CA ALA A 173 25.19 5.44 -19.52
C ALA A 173 25.90 4.32 -18.76
N TYR A 174 25.15 3.33 -18.29
CA TYR A 174 25.70 2.01 -17.96
C TYR A 174 25.44 1.07 -19.15
N HIS A 175 26.51 0.76 -19.89
CA HIS A 175 26.58 -0.42 -20.76
C HIS A 175 26.72 -1.67 -19.87
N GLY A 176 25.88 -2.68 -20.08
CA GLY A 176 26.11 -4.05 -19.60
C GLY A 176 26.86 -4.86 -20.67
N PRO A 177 27.73 -5.82 -20.28
CA PRO A 177 28.49 -6.63 -21.23
C PRO A 177 27.76 -7.92 -21.63
N GLY A 178 28.01 -8.38 -22.87
CA GLY A 178 27.81 -9.76 -23.33
C GLY A 178 26.69 -9.95 -24.33
#